data_AF-A0A7S0U2L7-F1
#
_entry.id   AF-A0A7S0U2L7-F1
#
_cell.length_a   1.000
_cell.length_b   1.000
_cell.length_c   1.000
_cell.angle_alpha   90.00
_cell.angle_beta   90.00
_cell.angle_gamma   90.00
#
_symmetry.space_group_name_H-M   'P 1'
#
loop_
_entity.id
_entity.type
_entity.pdbx_description
1 polymer ?
#
loop_
_entity_poly.entity_id
_entity_poly.type
_entity_poly.pdbx_seq_one_letter_code
_entity_poly.pdbx_strand_id
1 'polypeptide(L)'
;TNLDQKERDLTGSLSNAHMPWLSQYIVIKRASQEANYQALYLQFLDRLDKKIPQLAKTVLTVSIDNIRTLMSDDKITTSSSLRSLLKNLGSWLGGLTLSKNK
;
A
#
# COMPACT_ATOMS: atom_id res chain seq x y z
N THR A 1 -9.42 -18.26 -5.82
CA THR A 1 -8.34 -17.25 -6.01
C THR A 1 -7.02 -17.85 -5.54
N ASN A 2 -5.89 -17.38 -6.06
CA ASN A 2 -4.55 -17.92 -5.74
C ASN A 2 -3.87 -17.22 -4.54
N LEU A 3 -4.63 -16.46 -3.74
CA LEU A 3 -4.11 -15.65 -2.63
C LEU A 3 -3.41 -16.48 -1.56
N ASP A 4 -4.00 -17.62 -1.16
CA ASP A 4 -3.40 -18.50 -0.14
C ASP A 4 -2.04 -19.04 -0.61
N GLN A 5 -1.93 -19.40 -1.89
CA GLN A 5 -0.67 -19.86 -2.45
C GLN A 5 0.36 -18.72 -2.48
N LYS A 6 -0.03 -17.54 -2.92
CA LYS A 6 0.89 -16.38 -3.01
C LYS A 6 1.32 -15.85 -1.66
N GLU A 7 0.47 -15.96 -0.64
CA GLU A 7 0.82 -15.66 0.75
C GLU A 7 1.93 -16.59 1.23
N ARG A 8 1.79 -17.91 0.99
CA ARG A 8 2.83 -18.90 1.34
C ARG A 8 4.13 -18.68 0.60
N ASP A 9 4.07 -18.48 -0.72
CA ASP A 9 5.25 -18.22 -1.56
C ASP A 9 6.04 -17.00 -1.03
N LEU A 10 5.31 -15.92 -0.71
CA LEU A 10 5.91 -14.67 -0.29
C LEU A 10 6.46 -14.77 1.14
N THR A 11 5.69 -15.30 2.09
CA THR A 11 6.13 -15.46 3.48
C THR A 11 7.30 -16.43 3.62
N GLY A 12 7.40 -17.45 2.76
CA GLY A 12 8.55 -18.36 2.72
C GLY A 12 9.83 -17.75 2.16
N SER A 13 9.72 -16.68 1.36
CA SER A 13 10.86 -16.00 0.72
C SER A 13 11.30 -14.73 1.43
N LEU A 14 10.45 -14.16 2.29
CA LEU A 14 10.72 -12.89 2.97
C LEU A 14 11.42 -13.09 4.31
N SER A 15 12.28 -12.13 4.63
CA SER A 15 12.87 -11.95 5.97
C SER A 15 12.55 -10.57 6.49
N ASN A 16 12.71 -10.34 7.79
CA ASN A 16 12.41 -9.05 8.44
C ASN A 16 13.16 -7.86 7.80
N ALA A 17 14.35 -8.09 7.23
CA ALA A 17 15.11 -7.05 6.53
C ALA A 17 14.40 -6.51 5.28
N HIS A 18 13.50 -7.29 4.69
CA HIS A 18 12.77 -6.90 3.48
C HIS A 18 11.52 -6.06 3.75
N MET A 19 11.10 -5.91 5.01
CA MET A 19 9.83 -5.24 5.35
C MET A 19 9.76 -3.77 4.93
N PRO A 20 10.82 -2.94 5.13
CA PRO A 20 10.79 -1.57 4.62
C PRO A 20 10.62 -1.52 3.11
N TRP A 21 11.34 -2.37 2.38
CA TRP A 21 11.25 -2.45 0.92
C TRP A 21 9.87 -2.90 0.46
N LEU A 22 9.32 -3.96 1.07
CA LEU A 22 8.00 -4.48 0.72
C LEU A 22 6.92 -3.42 0.93
N SER A 23 6.99 -2.69 2.03
CA SER A 23 6.05 -1.62 2.37
C SER A 23 6.08 -0.52 1.31
N GLN A 24 7.27 -0.06 0.93
CA GLN A 24 7.46 0.91 -0.14
C GLN A 24 6.96 0.40 -1.49
N TYR A 25 7.27 -0.86 -1.82
CA TYR A 25 6.85 -1.47 -3.07
C TYR A 25 5.31 -1.54 -3.18
N ILE A 26 4.62 -2.01 -2.13
CA ILE A 26 3.16 -2.08 -2.10
C ILE A 26 2.54 -0.70 -2.34
N VAL A 27 3.03 0.33 -1.65
CA VAL A 27 2.46 1.68 -1.75
C VAL A 27 2.77 2.33 -3.10
N ILE A 28 4.04 2.38 -3.47
CA ILE A 28 4.52 3.18 -4.60
C ILE A 28 4.26 2.46 -5.92
N LYS A 29 4.58 1.17 -6.02
CA LYS A 29 4.51 0.45 -7.29
C LYS A 29 3.16 -0.22 -7.55
N ARG A 30 2.36 -0.46 -6.51
CA ARG A 30 1.04 -1.12 -6.64
C ARG A 30 -0.10 -0.17 -6.32
N ALA A 31 -0.31 0.19 -5.06
CA ALA A 31 -1.48 0.94 -4.62
C ALA A 31 -1.63 2.30 -5.32
N SER A 32 -0.54 3.02 -5.57
CA SER A 32 -0.58 4.32 -6.26
C SER A 32 -0.87 4.21 -7.77
N GLN A 33 -0.55 3.08 -8.41
CA GLN A 33 -0.64 2.91 -9.87
C GLN A 33 -1.90 2.15 -10.28
N GLU A 34 -2.33 1.18 -9.47
CA GLU A 34 -3.30 0.15 -9.84
C GLU A 34 -4.57 0.23 -8.99
N ALA A 35 -5.36 1.29 -9.16
CA ALA A 35 -6.59 1.52 -8.40
C ALA A 35 -7.56 0.32 -8.41
N ASN A 36 -7.67 -0.34 -9.57
CA ASN A 36 -8.58 -1.47 -9.79
C ASN A 36 -8.26 -2.71 -8.92
N TYR A 37 -7.02 -2.83 -8.42
CA TYR A 37 -6.59 -3.96 -7.60
C TYR A 37 -6.47 -3.62 -6.11
N GLN A 38 -6.82 -2.41 -5.68
CA GLN A 38 -6.67 -2.00 -4.28
C GLN A 38 -7.42 -2.91 -3.31
N ALA A 39 -8.65 -3.32 -3.63
CA ALA A 39 -9.41 -4.26 -2.79
C ALA A 39 -8.67 -5.60 -2.61
N LEU A 40 -8.06 -6.12 -3.67
CA LEU A 40 -7.26 -7.34 -3.64
C LEU A 40 -6.01 -7.17 -2.76
N TYR A 41 -5.32 -6.02 -2.89
CA TYR A 41 -4.14 -5.72 -2.08
C TYR A 41 -4.46 -5.53 -0.61
N LEU A 42 -5.59 -4.92 -0.27
CA LEU A 42 -6.05 -4.80 1.12
C LEU A 42 -6.31 -6.19 1.73
N GLN A 43 -7.00 -7.07 1.00
CA GLN A 43 -7.23 -8.45 1.44
C GLN A 43 -5.92 -9.23 1.61
N PHE A 44 -4.97 -9.03 0.70
CA PHE A 44 -3.65 -9.67 0.78
C PHE A 44 -2.82 -9.13 1.95
N LEU A 45 -2.88 -7.82 2.20
CA LEU A 45 -2.20 -7.19 3.33
C LEU A 45 -2.75 -7.70 4.67
N ASP A 46 -4.08 -7.84 4.80
CA ASP A 46 -4.70 -8.42 6.02
C ASP A 46 -4.27 -9.86 6.30
N ARG A 47 -3.97 -10.61 5.25
CA ARG A 47 -3.43 -11.96 5.35
C ARG A 47 -1.97 -11.95 5.77
N LEU A 48 -1.15 -11.13 5.11
CA LEU A 48 0.27 -11.00 5.42
C LEU A 48 0.52 -10.48 6.83
N ASP A 49 -0.27 -9.51 7.31
CA ASP A 49 -0.10 -8.91 8.65
C ASP A 49 -0.29 -9.94 9.79
N LYS A 50 -1.08 -11.01 9.56
CA LYS A 50 -1.20 -12.14 10.50
C LYS A 50 0.08 -12.96 10.64
N LYS A 51 0.96 -12.93 9.63
CA LYS A 51 2.22 -13.67 9.58
C LYS A 51 3.43 -12.77 9.84
N ILE A 52 3.29 -11.49 9.51
CA ILE A 52 4.33 -10.47 9.55
C ILE A 52 3.81 -9.33 10.43
N PRO A 53 4.11 -9.36 11.74
CA PRO A 53 3.65 -8.33 12.65
C PRO A 53 4.08 -6.93 12.20
N GLN A 54 3.20 -5.95 12.37
CA GLN A 54 3.43 -4.53 12.05
C GLN A 54 3.56 -4.19 10.56
N LEU A 55 3.31 -5.12 9.64
CA LEU A 55 3.36 -4.84 8.21
C LEU A 55 2.30 -3.81 7.82
N ALA A 56 1.05 -3.99 8.25
CA ALA A 56 -0.04 -3.07 7.94
C ALA A 56 0.23 -1.66 8.51
N LYS A 57 0.82 -1.58 9.72
CA LYS A 57 1.23 -0.31 10.32
C LYS A 57 2.31 0.38 9.49
N THR A 58 3.32 -0.37 9.05
CA THR A 58 4.42 0.18 8.23
C THR A 58 3.91 0.65 6.87
N VAL A 59 3.02 -0.12 6.23
CA VAL A 59 2.37 0.25 4.97
C VAL A 59 1.52 1.52 5.14
N LEU A 60 0.81 1.67 6.26
CA LEU A 60 0.05 2.88 6.56
C LEU A 60 0.98 4.10 6.67
N THR A 61 2.06 4.00 7.46
CA THR A 61 3.05 5.09 7.59
C THR A 61 3.62 5.49 6.23
N VAL A 62 4.08 4.52 5.44
CA VAL A 62 4.63 4.78 4.10
C VAL A 62 3.59 5.40 3.17
N SER A 63 2.31 5.00 3.27
CA SER A 63 1.21 5.60 2.49
C SER A 63 1.03 7.08 2.83
N ILE A 64 1.00 7.42 4.12
CA ILE A 64 0.87 8.80 4.59
C ILE A 64 2.05 9.65 4.14
N ASP A 65 3.28 9.15 4.26
CA ASP A 65 4.48 9.89 3.87
C ASP A 65 4.55 10.15 2.35
N ASN A 66 4.11 9.18 1.54
CA ASN A 66 3.97 9.38 0.09
C ASN A 66 2.90 10.41 -0.25
N ILE A 67 1.75 10.39 0.44
CA ILE A 67 0.69 11.39 0.27
C ILE A 67 1.22 12.79 0.60
N ARG A 68 1.91 12.95 1.73
CA ARG A 68 2.54 14.22 2.12
C ARG A 68 3.53 14.70 1.05
N THR A 69 4.38 13.80 0.56
CA THR A 69 5.37 14.13 -0.48
C THR A 69 4.68 14.63 -1.76
N LEU A 70 3.62 13.95 -2.21
CA LEU A 70 2.85 14.38 -3.39
C LEU A 70 2.13 15.71 -3.16
N MET A 71 1.61 15.96 -1.96
CA MET A 71 0.95 17.22 -1.62
C MET A 71 1.93 18.40 -1.56
N SER A 72 3.20 18.14 -1.24
CA SER A 72 4.27 19.14 -1.23
C SER A 72 4.93 19.35 -2.59
N ASP A 73 4.60 18.57 -3.62
CA ASP A 73 5.15 18.75 -4.96
C ASP A 73 4.46 19.92 -5.66
N ASP A 74 5.20 20.96 -6.04
CA ASP A 74 4.68 22.16 -6.72
C ASP A 74 3.90 21.83 -8.01
N LYS A 75 4.24 20.70 -8.65
CA LYS A 75 3.58 20.25 -9.89
C LYS A 75 2.25 19.55 -9.62
N ILE A 76 1.85 19.31 -8.37
CA ILE A 76 0.60 18.61 -8.06
C ILE A 76 -0.64 19.32 -8.64
N THR A 77 -0.58 20.64 -8.79
CA THR A 77 -1.68 21.44 -9.34
C THR A 77 -1.77 21.35 -10.87
N THR A 78 -0.64 21.13 -11.54
CA THR A 78 -0.55 21.15 -13.02
C THR A 78 -0.48 19.75 -13.63
N SER A 79 0.08 18.77 -12.91
CA SER A 79 0.29 17.41 -13.37
C SER A 79 -0.93 16.53 -13.13
N SER A 80 -1.59 16.08 -14.20
CA SER A 80 -2.69 15.11 -14.13
C SER A 80 -2.25 13.74 -13.61
N SER A 81 -0.99 13.34 -13.89
CA SER A 81 -0.44 12.08 -13.42
C SER A 81 -0.24 12.12 -11.90
N LEU A 82 0.38 13.16 -11.35
CA LEU A 82 0.57 13.30 -9.90
C LEU A 82 -0.78 13.34 -9.15
N ARG A 83 -1.77 14.06 -9.68
CA ARG A 83 -3.14 14.06 -9.11
C ARG A 83 -3.78 12.68 -9.14
N SER A 84 -3.54 11.89 -10.19
CA SER A 84 -4.04 10.53 -10.28
C SER A 84 -3.40 9.61 -9.22
N LEU A 85 -2.08 9.73 -9.00
CA LEU A 85 -1.39 9.01 -7.93
C LEU A 85 -1.94 9.38 -6.55
N LEU A 86 -2.11 10.68 -6.29
CA LEU A 86 -2.66 11.18 -5.04
C LEU A 86 -4.09 10.68 -4.79
N LYS A 87 -4.95 10.71 -5.82
CA LYS A 87 -6.31 10.16 -5.75
C LYS A 87 -6.30 8.67 -5.41
N ASN A 88 -5.43 7.91 -6.06
CA ASN A 88 -5.29 6.47 -5.83
C ASN A 88 -4.82 6.20 -4.39
N LEU A 89 -3.81 6.94 -3.91
CA LEU A 89 -3.34 6.82 -2.52
C LEU A 89 -4.37 7.27 -1.49
N GLY A 90 -5.21 8.27 -1.80
CA GLY A 90 -6.32 8.67 -0.94
C GLY A 90 -7.37 7.56 -0.79
N SER A 91 -7.77 6.93 -1.89
CA SER A 91 -8.65 5.74 -1.87
C SER A 91 -8.02 4.59 -1.07
N TRP A 92 -6.75 4.31 -1.33
CA TRP A 92 -5.99 3.29 -0.61
C TRP A 92 -5.93 3.55 0.90
N LEU A 93 -5.66 4.79 1.31
CA LEU A 93 -5.62 5.19 2.71
C LEU A 93 -6.99 4.96 3.38
N GLY A 94 -8.08 5.36 2.74
CA GLY A 94 -9.44 5.09 3.25
C GLY A 94 -9.73 3.60 3.45
N GLY A 95 -9.22 2.75 2.54
CA GLY A 95 -9.31 1.29 2.66
C GLY A 95 -8.44 0.69 3.77
N LEU A 96 -7.31 1.33 4.10
CA LEU A 96 -6.46 0.94 5.24
C LEU A 96 -7.05 1.36 6.59
N THR A 97 -7.81 2.46 6.63
CA THR A 97 -8.28 3.09 7.88
C THR A 97 -9.81 3.00 8.01
N LEU A 98 -10.55 3.94 7.40
CA LEU A 98 -11.98 4.15 7.61
C LEU A 98 -12.79 2.89 7.30
N SER A 99 -12.48 2.17 6.22
CA SER A 99 -13.16 0.93 5.86
C SER A 99 -12.95 -0.21 6.86
N LYS A 100 -11.98 -0.06 7.78
CA LYS A 100 -11.65 -1.02 8.84
C LYS A 100 -12.02 -0.50 10.23
N ASN A 101 -12.82 0.57 10.32
CA ASN A 101 -13.16 1.26 11.57
C ASN A 101 -11.91 1.69 12.36
N LYS A 102 -10.90 2.21 11.65
CA LYS A 102 -9.64 2.72 12.20
C LYS A 102 -9.39 4.15 11.75
#